data_AF-A0A8T3SY00-F1
#
_entry.id   AF-A0A8T3SY00-F1
#
_cell.length_a   1.000
_cell.length_b   1.000
_cell.length_c   1.000
_cell.angle_alpha   90.00
_cell.angle_beta   90.00
_cell.angle_gamma   90.00
#
_symmetry.space_group_name_H-M   'P 1'
#
loop_
_entity.id
_entity.type
_entity.pdbx_description
1 polymer ?
#
loop_
_entity_poly.entity_id
_entity_poly.type
_entity_poly.pdbx_seq_one_letter_code
_entity_poly.pdbx_strand_id
1 'polypeptide(L)'
;HAELHPLTGTGGGYVADTPGIRELGLWQIPPTELAWCFREFRDHLGACAFNDCTHLHEPRCGLRAAVEAGHVSEERYDSYRRMLTGDLAA
;
A
#
# COMPACT_ATOMS: atom_id res chain seq x y z
N HIS A 1 -19.65 -15.60 8.67
CA HIS A 1 -20.51 -14.76 9.53
C HIS A 1 -19.58 -13.73 10.15
N ALA A 2 -19.84 -12.44 10.00
CA ALA A 2 -19.05 -11.40 10.65
C ALA A 2 -19.77 -10.98 11.93
N GLU A 3 -19.04 -10.83 13.04
CA GLU A 3 -19.59 -10.49 14.35
C GLU A 3 -18.99 -9.17 14.86
N LEU A 4 -19.76 -8.43 15.65
CA LEU A 4 -19.30 -7.20 16.30
C LEU A 4 -19.21 -7.43 17.81
N HIS A 5 -18.00 -7.39 18.35
CA HIS A 5 -17.74 -7.53 19.79
C HIS A 5 -17.61 -6.15 20.44
N PRO A 6 -18.41 -5.82 21.47
CA PRO A 6 -18.32 -4.53 22.14
C PRO A 6 -17.03 -4.41 22.97
N LEU A 7 -16.37 -3.26 22.90
CA LEU A 7 -15.23 -2.92 23.74
C LEU A 7 -15.72 -2.37 25.09
N THR A 8 -15.26 -2.98 26.19
CA THR A 8 -15.76 -2.73 27.55
C THR A 8 -15.02 -1.60 28.30
N GLY A 9 -14.04 -0.95 27.67
CA GLY A 9 -13.27 0.15 28.25
C GLY A 9 -13.95 1.52 28.15
N THR A 10 -13.34 2.54 28.79
CA THR A 10 -13.86 3.91 28.89
C THR A 10 -14.02 4.66 27.56
N GLY A 11 -13.57 4.10 26.44
CA GLY A 11 -13.73 4.65 25.09
C GLY A 11 -14.87 4.05 24.25
N GLY A 12 -15.51 2.97 24.71
CA GLY A 12 -16.50 2.22 23.91
C GLY A 12 -15.94 1.68 22.59
N GLY A 13 -16.83 1.35 21.64
CA GLY A 13 -16.48 0.85 20.30
C GLY A 13 -16.77 -0.63 20.08
N TYR A 14 -16.52 -1.12 18.88
CA TYR A 14 -16.72 -2.53 18.49
C TYR A 14 -15.52 -3.05 17.71
N VAL A 15 -15.20 -4.33 17.88
CA VAL A 15 -14.28 -5.08 17.02
C VAL A 15 -15.12 -5.93 16.07
N ALA A 16 -14.93 -5.72 14.76
CA ALA A 16 -15.49 -6.60 13.75
C ALA A 16 -14.61 -7.83 13.61
N ASP A 17 -15.10 -8.99 14.04
CA ASP A 17 -14.48 -10.27 13.76
C ASP A 17 -15.06 -10.84 12.46
N THR A 18 -14.18 -11.17 11.53
CA THR A 18 -14.52 -11.76 10.23
C THR A 18 -13.82 -13.10 10.06
N PRO A 19 -14.30 -14.17 10.74
CA PRO A 19 -13.74 -15.50 10.61
C PRO A 19 -13.69 -15.95 9.14
N GLY A 20 -12.50 -16.35 8.69
CA GLY A 20 -12.29 -16.86 7.33
C GLY A 20 -11.82 -15.82 6.30
N ILE A 21 -11.60 -14.55 6.68
CA ILE A 21 -10.76 -13.67 5.86
C ILE A 21 -9.33 -14.22 5.88
N ARG A 22 -8.92 -14.78 4.74
CA ARG A 22 -7.55 -15.28 4.51
C ARG A 22 -6.74 -14.36 3.60
N GLU A 23 -7.43 -13.49 2.88
CA GLU A 23 -6.83 -12.58 1.92
C GLU A 23 -7.70 -11.32 1.83
N LEU A 24 -7.08 -10.15 1.99
CA LEU A 24 -7.67 -8.86 1.67
C LEU A 24 -7.31 -8.58 0.22
N GLY A 25 -8.21 -8.89 -0.71
CA GLY A 25 -7.96 -8.51 -2.10
C GLY A 25 -8.03 -6.99 -2.24
N LEU A 26 -7.16 -6.43 -3.09
CA LEU A 26 -7.13 -5.02 -3.46
C LEU A 26 -8.29 -4.65 -4.41
N TRP A 27 -9.46 -5.23 -4.18
CA TRP A 27 -10.62 -5.06 -5.03
C TRP A 27 -10.95 -3.56 -5.11
N GLN A 28 -10.98 -3.04 -6.34
CA GLN A 28 -11.34 -1.65 -6.68
C GLN A 28 -10.27 -0.57 -6.47
N ILE A 29 -9.00 -0.90 -6.25
CA ILE A 29 -7.91 0.10 -6.32
C ILE A 29 -7.28 0.03 -7.72
N PRO A 30 -7.41 1.08 -8.55
CA PRO A 30 -6.68 1.15 -9.82
C PRO A 30 -5.16 1.08 -9.59
N PRO A 31 -4.38 0.39 -10.45
CA PRO A 31 -2.91 0.35 -10.33
C PRO A 31 -2.27 1.74 -10.23
N THR A 32 -2.84 2.74 -10.91
CA THR A 32 -2.41 4.14 -10.90
C THR A 32 -2.63 4.84 -9.55
N GLU A 33 -3.52 4.33 -8.71
CA GLU A 33 -3.85 4.89 -7.40
C GLU A 33 -3.13 4.17 -6.25
N LEU A 34 -2.65 2.94 -6.48
CA LEU A 34 -2.04 2.12 -5.45
C LEU A 34 -0.87 2.82 -4.74
N ALA A 35 -0.03 3.54 -5.48
CA ALA A 35 1.11 4.26 -4.90
C ALA A 35 0.67 5.33 -3.87
N TRP A 36 -0.50 5.94 -4.06
CA TRP A 36 -1.07 6.95 -3.14
C TRP A 36 -1.58 6.37 -1.82
N CYS A 37 -1.83 5.06 -1.79
CA CYS A 37 -2.20 4.32 -0.58
C CYS A 37 -1.01 4.16 0.39
N PHE A 38 0.22 4.40 -0.06
CA PHE A 38 1.42 4.42 0.78
C PHE A 38 1.73 5.86 1.19
N ARG A 39 1.55 6.17 2.48
CA ARG A 39 1.68 7.55 3.00
C ARG A 39 3.07 8.12 2.73
N GLU A 40 4.09 7.30 2.94
CA GLU A 40 5.50 7.62 2.78
C GLU A 40 5.91 7.86 1.33
N PHE A 41 5.09 7.46 0.34
CA PHE A 41 5.41 7.73 -1.06
C PHE A 41 5.00 9.13 -1.49
N ARG A 42 3.99 9.72 -0.83
CA ARG A 42 3.28 10.94 -1.30
C ARG A 42 4.20 12.11 -1.60
N ASP A 43 5.24 12.31 -0.80
CA ASP A 43 6.21 13.39 -0.98
C ASP A 43 7.12 13.20 -2.22
N HIS A 44 7.06 12.02 -2.84
CA HIS A 44 7.86 11.61 -3.98
C HIS A 44 7.03 11.33 -5.25
N LEU A 45 5.69 11.20 -5.10
CA LEU A 45 4.75 11.03 -6.21
C LEU A 45 4.57 12.38 -6.93
N GLY A 46 5.22 12.52 -8.09
CA GLY A 46 5.28 13.76 -8.86
C GLY A 46 6.70 14.25 -9.16
N ALA A 47 7.71 13.66 -8.51
CA ALA A 47 9.13 13.89 -8.82
C ALA A 47 9.66 12.94 -9.92
N CYS A 48 8.77 12.24 -10.63
CA CYS A 48 9.12 11.38 -11.75
C CYS A 48 9.26 12.18 -13.04
N ALA A 49 10.15 11.74 -13.93
CA ALA A 49 10.29 12.34 -15.25
C ALA A 49 9.09 12.07 -16.19
N PHE A 50 8.26 11.07 -15.86
CA PHE A 50 7.11 10.62 -16.67
C PHE A 50 5.84 10.68 -15.83
N ASN A 51 4.73 11.11 -16.44
CA ASN A 51 3.43 11.27 -15.78
C ASN A 51 2.71 9.93 -15.54
N ASP A 52 3.06 8.90 -16.31
CA ASP A 52 2.52 7.54 -16.29
C ASP A 52 3.49 6.53 -15.66
N CYS A 53 4.41 7.03 -14.82
CA CYS A 53 5.41 6.21 -14.14
C CYS A 53 4.75 5.15 -13.24
N THR A 54 5.05 3.87 -13.47
CA THR A 54 4.62 2.76 -12.59
C THR A 54 5.50 2.60 -11.36
N HIS A 55 6.60 3.35 -11.31
CA HIS A 55 7.63 3.31 -10.27
C HIS A 55 8.40 1.99 -10.18
N LEU A 56 8.39 1.15 -11.22
CA LEU A 56 9.04 -0.16 -11.21
C LEU A 56 10.40 -0.15 -11.90
N HIS A 57 10.46 0.39 -13.11
CA HIS A 57 11.60 0.25 -14.02
C HIS A 57 11.96 1.56 -14.73
N GLU A 58 11.10 2.56 -14.61
CA GLU A 58 11.23 3.84 -15.29
C GLU A 58 12.51 4.57 -14.85
N PRO A 59 13.24 5.18 -15.80
CA PRO A 59 14.40 5.98 -15.47
C PRO A 59 13.97 7.30 -14.83
N ARG A 60 14.79 7.83 -13.92
CA ARG A 60 14.51 9.08 -13.18
C ARG A 60 13.14 9.06 -12.48
N CYS A 61 12.86 7.96 -11.79
CA CYS A 61 11.69 7.83 -10.92
C CYS A 61 12.01 8.44 -9.55
N GLY A 62 11.24 9.47 -9.14
CA GLY A 62 11.41 10.14 -7.84
C GLY A 62 11.21 9.19 -6.65
N LEU A 63 10.25 8.27 -6.74
CA LEU A 63 10.02 7.27 -5.70
C LEU A 63 11.22 6.30 -5.56
N ARG A 64 11.75 5.77 -6.67
CA ARG A 64 12.92 4.88 -6.62
C ARG A 64 14.16 5.57 -6.10
N ALA A 65 14.39 6.83 -6.47
CA ALA A 65 15.48 7.63 -5.92
C ALA A 65 15.32 7.83 -4.40
N ALA A 66 14.09 8.02 -3.91
CA ALA A 66 13.81 8.12 -2.48
C ALA A 66 14.06 6.79 -1.73
N VAL A 67 13.78 5.66 -2.36
CA VAL A 67 14.14 4.33 -1.82
C VAL A 67 15.65 4.16 -1.76
N GLU A 68 16.36 4.45 -2.85
CA GLU A 68 17.83 4.37 -2.93
C GLU A 68 18.53 5.30 -1.90
N ALA A 69 17.91 6.45 -1.59
CA ALA A 69 18.39 7.40 -0.58
C ALA A 69 17.99 7.04 0.86
N GLY A 70 17.19 5.98 1.08
CA GLY A 70 16.71 5.57 2.41
C GLY A 70 15.59 6.44 3.00
N HIS A 71 14.97 7.31 2.20
CA HIS A 71 13.80 8.09 2.62
C HIS A 71 12.51 7.25 2.62
N VAL A 72 12.46 6.23 1.77
CA VAL A 72 11.39 5.22 1.72
C VAL A 72 11.98 3.86 2.05
N SER A 73 11.30 3.11 2.93
CA SER A 73 11.71 1.76 3.29
C SER A 73 11.67 0.80 2.09
N GLU A 74 12.74 0.03 1.90
CA GLU A 74 12.80 -1.02 0.87
C GLU A 74 11.70 -2.06 1.03
N GLU A 75 11.37 -2.46 2.25
CA GLU A 75 10.29 -3.43 2.55
C GLU A 75 8.92 -2.90 2.12
N ARG A 76 8.70 -1.59 2.30
CA ARG A 76 7.45 -0.94 1.90
C ARG A 76 7.36 -0.80 0.39
N TYR A 77 8.48 -0.49 -0.27
CA TYR A 77 8.56 -0.49 -1.73
C TYR A 77 8.35 -1.91 -2.31
N ASP A 78 8.90 -2.95 -1.69
CA ASP A 78 8.66 -4.34 -2.10
C ASP A 78 7.19 -4.75 -1.95
N SER A 79 6.56 -4.36 -0.83
CA SER A 79 5.11 -4.54 -0.63
C SER A 79 4.30 -3.90 -1.77
N TYR A 80 4.63 -2.67 -2.15
CA TYR A 80 4.00 -1.99 -3.29
C TYR A 80 4.20 -2.76 -4.59
N ARG A 81 5.42 -3.24 -4.87
CA ARG A 81 5.71 -4.02 -6.08
C ARG A 81 4.87 -5.29 -6.14
N ARG A 82 4.84 -6.07 -5.06
CA ARG A 82 4.04 -7.30 -4.95
C ARG A 82 2.55 -7.04 -5.12
N MET A 83 2.04 -5.97 -4.51
CA MET A 83 0.64 -5.55 -4.67
C MET A 83 0.31 -5.14 -6.11
N LEU A 84 1.23 -4.45 -6.79
CA LEU A 84 1.03 -3.97 -8.16
C LEU A 84 1.11 -5.10 -9.19
N THR A 85 2.01 -6.07 -9.01
CA THR A 85 2.17 -7.21 -9.94
C THR A 85 1.19 -8.35 -9.68
N GLY A 86 0.49 -8.32 -8.54
CA GLY A 86 -0.40 -9.41 -8.10
C GLY A 86 0.33 -10.56 -7.41
N ASP A 87 1.61 -10.41 -7.08
CA ASP A 87 2.44 -11.39 -6.38
C ASP A 87 2.22 -11.35 -4.85
N LEU A 88 0.96 -11.32 -4.43
CA LEU A 88 0.55 -11.38 -3.02
C LEU A 88 0.59 -12.81 -2.47
N ALA A 89 0.63 -13.82 -3.35
CA ALA A 89 0.75 -15.23 -3.01
C ALA A 89 2.22 -15.68 -2.98
N ALA A 90 2.92 -15.36 -1.90
CA ALA A 90 4.11 -16.09 -1.45
C ALA A 90 4.23 -15.99 0.08
#